data_AF-A0A4D6KA65-F1
#
_entry.id   AF-A0A4D6KA65-F1
#
_cell.length_a   1.000
_cell.length_b   1.000
_cell.length_c   1.000
_cell.angle_alpha   90.00
_cell.angle_beta   90.00
_cell.angle_gamma   90.00
#
_symmetry.space_group_name_H-M   'P 1'
#
loop_
_entity.id
_entity.type
_entity.pdbx_description
1 polymer ?
#
loop_
_entity_poly.entity_id
_entity_poly.type
_entity_poly.pdbx_seq_one_letter_code
_entity_poly.pdbx_strand_id
1 'polypeptide(L)'
;MDRAQLPVSLLEAALGVVVILAVALGFVVGVPTPDTREPQLTAYANDAATILVNEPPEHRDATRLAEILADEQSFQRERDKLRDRTGAILPDNLMFRVETPHGAVGFPVPGGVTTGEATVTTVEGALTIRVWYA
;
A
#
# COMPACT_ATOMS: atom_id res chain seq x y z
N MET A 1 51.78 31.13 -34.41
CA MET A 1 50.74 30.72 -33.44
C MET A 1 49.65 30.04 -34.25
N ASP A 2 49.79 28.73 -34.48
CA ASP A 2 48.79 27.95 -35.22
C ASP A 2 47.55 27.76 -34.37
N ARG A 3 46.46 28.44 -34.72
CA ARG A 3 45.14 28.10 -34.21
C ARG A 3 44.65 26.91 -35.02
N ALA A 4 44.76 25.71 -34.46
CA ALA A 4 44.06 24.53 -34.97
C ALA A 4 42.56 24.77 -34.81
N GLN A 5 41.93 25.35 -35.84
CA GLN A 5 40.48 25.53 -35.87
C GLN A 5 39.86 24.23 -36.34
N LEU A 6 39.21 23.52 -35.41
CA LEU A 6 38.39 22.37 -35.76
C LEU A 6 37.25 22.85 -36.68
N PRO A 7 36.96 22.12 -37.77
CA PRO A 7 35.80 22.44 -38.59
C PRO A 7 34.53 22.34 -37.75
N VAL A 8 33.67 23.36 -37.83
CA VAL A 8 32.44 23.47 -37.01
C VAL A 8 31.57 22.22 -37.10
N SER A 9 31.45 21.63 -38.28
CA SER A 9 30.69 20.39 -38.50
C SER A 9 31.24 19.19 -37.72
N LEU A 10 32.55 19.13 -37.46
CA LEU A 10 33.15 18.08 -36.64
C LEU A 10 32.82 18.28 -35.16
N LEU A 11 32.77 19.54 -34.70
CA LEU A 11 32.35 19.88 -33.34
C LEU A 11 30.88 19.52 -33.11
N GLU A 12 30.00 19.84 -34.06
CA GLU A 12 28.58 19.49 -34.00
C GLU A 12 28.36 17.97 -33.98
N ALA A 13 29.07 17.23 -34.84
CA ALA A 13 28.99 15.77 -34.86
C ALA A 13 29.49 15.16 -33.54
N ALA A 14 30.62 15.65 -33.01
CA ALA A 14 31.15 15.20 -31.73
C ALA A 14 30.16 15.49 -30.59
N LEU A 15 29.54 16.66 -30.57
CA LEU A 15 28.53 17.02 -29.59
C LEU A 15 27.29 16.12 -29.70
N GLY A 16 26.81 15.86 -30.91
CA GLY A 16 25.69 14.94 -31.16
C GLY A 16 25.96 13.53 -30.63
N VAL A 17 27.17 13.00 -30.88
CA VAL A 17 27.59 11.70 -30.36
C VAL A 17 27.64 11.69 -28.83
N VAL A 18 28.19 12.74 -28.21
CA VAL A 18 28.24 12.85 -26.74
C VAL A 18 26.84 12.90 -26.13
N VAL A 19 25.91 13.65 -26.75
CA VAL A 19 24.52 13.73 -26.27
C VAL A 19 23.80 12.38 -26.41
N ILE A 20 23.94 11.71 -27.56
CA ILE A 20 23.35 10.38 -27.77
C ILE A 20 23.91 9.39 -26.75
N LEU A 21 25.23 9.41 -26.53
CA LEU A 21 25.88 8.54 -25.55
C LEU A 21 25.42 8.85 -24.13
N ALA A 22 25.26 10.13 -23.76
CA ALA A 22 24.76 10.53 -22.44
C ALA A 22 23.32 10.04 -22.20
N VAL A 23 22.45 10.15 -23.22
CA VAL A 23 21.07 9.62 -23.15
C VAL A 23 21.09 8.10 -23.04
N ALA A 24 21.88 7.41 -23.86
CA ALA A 24 22.01 5.96 -23.83
C ALA A 24 22.54 5.47 -22.48
N LEU A 25 23.56 6.13 -21.93
CA LEU A 25 24.09 5.83 -20.59
C LEU A 25 23.06 6.08 -19.49
N GLY A 26 22.19 7.08 -19.64
CA GLY A 26 21.07 7.30 -18.72
C GLY A 26 20.13 6.08 -18.63
N PHE A 27 19.87 5.40 -19.75
CA PHE A 27 19.09 4.15 -19.75
C PHE A 27 19.86 2.95 -19.21
N VAL A 28 21.17 2.86 -19.46
CA VAL A 28 22.03 1.76 -19.00
C VAL A 28 22.31 1.82 -17.50
N VAL A 29 22.58 3.02 -16.96
CA VAL A 29 22.78 3.23 -15.52
C VAL A 29 21.47 3.03 -14.75
N GLY A 30 20.33 3.19 -15.43
CA GLY A 30 19.01 2.94 -14.89
C GLY A 30 18.54 4.07 -13.98
N VAL A 31 17.23 4.26 -13.95
CA VAL A 31 16.58 5.03 -12.89
C VAL A 31 16.43 4.13 -11.66
N PRO A 32 16.65 4.63 -10.43
CA PRO A 32 16.32 3.88 -9.22
C PRO A 32 14.88 3.39 -9.32
N THR A 33 14.67 2.08 -9.12
CA THR A 33 13.32 1.54 -9.10
C THR A 33 12.59 2.16 -7.90
N PRO A 34 11.40 2.76 -8.07
CA PRO A 34 10.67 3.31 -6.94
C PRO A 34 10.39 2.20 -5.92
N ASP A 35 10.50 2.49 -4.64
CA ASP A 35 10.09 1.55 -3.59
C ASP A 35 8.56 1.46 -3.60
N THR A 36 8.03 0.40 -4.20
CA THR A 36 6.59 0.17 -4.35
C THR A 36 6.00 -0.69 -3.24
N ARG A 37 6.80 -1.13 -2.25
CA ARG A 37 6.31 -2.06 -1.22
C ARG A 37 5.24 -1.43 -0.35
N GLU A 38 5.50 -0.24 0.19
CA GLU A 38 4.53 0.48 1.02
C GLU A 38 3.28 0.88 0.22
N PRO A 39 3.39 1.46 -1.00
CA PRO A 39 2.22 1.71 -1.85
C PRO A 39 1.38 0.45 -2.11
N GLN A 40 2.01 -0.69 -2.35
CA GLN A 40 1.32 -1.96 -2.61
C GLN A 40 0.61 -2.49 -1.35
N LEU A 41 1.27 -2.46 -0.19
CA LEU A 41 0.65 -2.86 1.08
C LEU A 41 -0.54 -1.95 1.42
N THR A 42 -0.40 -0.65 1.20
CA THR A 42 -1.49 0.32 1.38
C THR A 42 -2.65 0.03 0.43
N ALA A 43 -2.40 -0.39 -0.81
CA ALA A 43 -3.45 -0.82 -1.73
C ALA A 43 -4.19 -2.06 -1.20
N TYR A 44 -3.47 -3.09 -0.73
CA TYR A 44 -4.11 -4.25 -0.12
C TYR A 44 -4.95 -3.91 1.12
N ALA A 45 -4.46 -3.01 1.97
CA ALA A 45 -5.22 -2.54 3.14
C ALA A 45 -6.50 -1.81 2.72
N ASN A 46 -6.44 -0.96 1.70
CA ASN A 46 -7.60 -0.23 1.18
C ASN A 46 -8.63 -1.16 0.54
N ASP A 47 -8.19 -2.14 -0.25
CA ASP A 47 -9.09 -3.12 -0.86
C ASP A 47 -9.79 -3.96 0.20
N ALA A 48 -9.05 -4.43 1.21
CA ALA A 48 -9.62 -5.18 2.32
C ALA A 48 -10.62 -4.34 3.13
N ALA A 49 -10.28 -3.10 3.45
CA ALA A 49 -11.18 -2.19 4.15
C ALA A 49 -12.45 -1.91 3.34
N THR A 50 -12.31 -1.70 2.03
CA THR A 50 -13.43 -1.48 1.12
C THR A 50 -14.36 -2.69 1.07
N ILE A 51 -13.82 -3.91 0.99
CA ILE A 51 -14.63 -5.13 1.00
C ILE A 51 -15.39 -5.24 2.33
N LEU A 52 -14.71 -5.11 3.46
CA LEU A 52 -15.31 -5.23 4.79
C LEU A 52 -16.42 -4.20 5.04
N VAL A 53 -16.25 -2.97 4.55
CA VAL A 53 -17.25 -1.89 4.69
C VAL A 53 -18.53 -2.19 3.89
N ASN A 54 -18.39 -2.83 2.73
CA ASN A 54 -19.51 -3.14 1.85
C ASN A 54 -20.15 -4.51 2.12
N GLU A 55 -19.73 -5.23 3.17
CA GLU A 55 -20.32 -6.52 3.50
C GLU A 55 -21.76 -6.38 4.00
N PRO A 56 -22.68 -7.22 3.47
CA PRO A 56 -24.07 -7.21 3.90
C PRO A 56 -24.16 -7.57 5.39
N PRO A 57 -25.13 -7.01 6.12
CA PRO A 57 -25.38 -7.38 7.51
C PRO A 57 -25.66 -8.86 7.71
N GLU A 58 -25.30 -9.38 8.90
CA GLU A 58 -25.85 -10.64 9.38
C GLU A 58 -27.18 -10.46 10.16
N HIS A 59 -27.43 -9.32 10.82
CA HIS A 59 -28.54 -9.21 11.79
C HIS A 59 -29.50 -8.00 11.64
N ARG A 60 -29.15 -6.84 11.06
CA ARG A 60 -30.06 -5.68 10.79
C ARG A 60 -29.68 -4.87 9.54
N ASP A 61 -30.53 -3.97 9.04
CA ASP A 61 -30.35 -3.17 7.80
C ASP A 61 -29.12 -2.21 7.70
N ALA A 62 -28.08 -2.37 8.52
CA ALA A 62 -26.80 -1.64 8.45
C ALA A 62 -25.66 -2.58 8.02
N THR A 63 -24.51 -2.10 7.53
CA THR A 63 -23.41 -3.01 7.13
C THR A 63 -22.87 -3.79 8.31
N ARG A 64 -22.32 -5.00 8.08
CA ARG A 64 -21.74 -5.84 9.16
C ARG A 64 -20.72 -5.08 10.01
N LEU A 65 -19.91 -4.24 9.35
CA LEU A 65 -18.92 -3.40 10.02
C LEU A 65 -19.55 -2.41 11.01
N ALA A 66 -20.72 -1.85 10.68
CA ALA A 66 -21.41 -0.91 11.56
C ALA A 66 -21.88 -1.59 12.85
N GLU A 67 -22.36 -2.84 12.78
CA GLU A 67 -22.73 -3.61 13.98
C GLU A 67 -21.53 -3.87 14.91
N ILE A 68 -20.37 -4.17 14.32
CA ILE A 68 -19.12 -4.43 15.05
C ILE A 68 -18.58 -3.14 15.71
N LEU A 69 -18.73 -1.99 15.05
CA LEU A 69 -18.25 -0.70 15.54
C LEU A 69 -19.19 -0.06 16.57
N ALA A 70 -20.49 -0.37 16.54
CA ALA A 70 -21.47 0.24 17.43
C ALA A 70 -21.35 -0.20 18.90
N ASP A 71 -20.93 -1.45 19.18
CA ASP A 71 -20.99 -2.02 20.52
C ASP A 71 -19.89 -3.05 20.80
N GLU A 72 -19.30 -2.98 22.00
CA GLU A 72 -18.21 -3.86 22.43
C GLU A 72 -18.64 -5.33 22.50
N GLN A 73 -19.85 -5.63 22.99
CA GLN A 73 -20.33 -7.01 23.07
C GLN A 73 -20.49 -7.62 21.67
N SER A 74 -20.92 -6.82 20.70
CA SER A 74 -21.01 -7.20 19.30
C SER A 74 -19.63 -7.46 18.70
N PHE A 75 -18.65 -6.58 18.96
CA PHE A 75 -17.25 -6.82 18.57
C PHE A 75 -16.71 -8.14 19.14
N GLN A 76 -16.89 -8.42 20.44
CA GLN A 76 -16.35 -9.64 21.05
C GLN A 76 -16.97 -10.91 20.47
N ARG A 77 -18.26 -10.91 20.11
CA ARG A 77 -18.93 -12.06 19.47
C ARG A 77 -18.44 -12.28 18.03
N GLU A 78 -18.18 -11.20 17.30
CA GLU A 78 -17.82 -11.21 15.88
C GLU A 78 -16.30 -11.31 15.65
N ARG A 79 -15.50 -11.16 16.71
CA ARG A 79 -14.04 -11.00 16.65
C ARG A 79 -13.33 -12.05 15.81
N ASP A 80 -13.66 -13.32 16.02
CA ASP A 80 -13.02 -14.43 15.30
C ASP A 80 -13.49 -14.49 13.84
N LYS A 81 -14.77 -14.19 13.57
CA LYS A 81 -15.28 -14.08 12.19
C LYS A 81 -14.59 -12.94 11.44
N LEU A 82 -14.40 -11.79 12.08
CA LEU A 82 -13.66 -10.66 11.50
C LEU A 82 -12.21 -11.03 11.19
N ARG A 83 -11.56 -11.81 12.07
CA ARG A 83 -10.20 -12.31 11.83
C ARG A 83 -10.16 -13.21 10.60
N ASP A 84 -11.00 -14.23 10.60
CA ASP A 84 -10.98 -15.26 9.58
C ASP A 84 -11.40 -14.67 8.22
N ARG A 85 -12.33 -13.70 8.23
CA ARG A 85 -12.74 -12.98 7.03
C ARG A 85 -11.62 -12.09 6.48
N THR A 86 -10.96 -11.30 7.32
CA THR A 86 -9.82 -10.47 6.90
C THR A 86 -8.70 -11.34 6.32
N GLY A 87 -8.42 -12.49 6.94
CA GLY A 87 -7.44 -13.45 6.44
C GLY A 87 -7.83 -14.09 5.10
N ALA A 88 -9.12 -14.24 4.80
CA ALA A 88 -9.59 -14.75 3.52
C ALA A 88 -9.61 -13.71 2.40
N ILE A 89 -9.62 -12.41 2.74
CA ILE A 89 -9.59 -11.31 1.76
C ILE A 89 -8.14 -11.02 1.34
N LEU A 90 -7.21 -11.05 2.29
CA LEU A 90 -5.81 -10.74 2.04
C LEU A 90 -5.07 -11.94 1.45
N PRO A 91 -4.05 -11.70 0.59
CA PRO A 91 -3.11 -12.74 0.17
C PRO A 91 -2.44 -13.46 1.35
N ASP A 92 -2.18 -14.77 1.20
CA ASP A 92 -1.62 -15.65 2.26
C ASP A 92 -0.23 -15.21 2.77
N ASN A 93 0.50 -14.41 2.01
CA ASN A 93 1.82 -13.90 2.37
C ASN A 93 1.79 -12.62 3.23
N LEU A 94 0.59 -12.14 3.59
CA LEU A 94 0.40 -10.95 4.40
C LEU A 94 -0.04 -11.30 5.83
N MET A 95 0.58 -10.61 6.77
CA MET A 95 0.09 -10.45 8.13
C MET A 95 -0.77 -9.19 8.21
N PHE A 96 -1.71 -9.16 9.16
CA PHE A 96 -2.58 -8.01 9.35
C PHE A 96 -2.90 -7.74 10.81
N ARG A 97 -3.31 -6.49 11.06
CA ARG A 97 -3.89 -6.00 12.29
C ARG A 97 -5.09 -5.13 11.96
N VAL A 98 -6.25 -5.50 12.47
CA VAL A 98 -7.47 -4.67 12.41
C VAL A 98 -7.67 -4.06 13.80
N GLU A 99 -7.81 -2.74 13.86
CA GLU A 99 -8.07 -1.98 15.08
C GLU A 99 -9.44 -1.30 14.97
N THR A 100 -10.21 -1.43 16.04
CA THR A 100 -11.52 -0.81 16.23
C THR A 100 -11.52 -0.05 17.57
N PRO A 101 -12.53 0.78 17.86
CA PRO A 101 -12.65 1.43 19.16
C PRO A 101 -12.75 0.44 20.33
N HIS A 102 -13.23 -0.78 20.07
CA HIS A 102 -13.51 -1.81 21.08
C HIS A 102 -12.42 -2.86 21.22
N GLY A 103 -11.39 -2.81 20.38
CA GLY A 103 -10.27 -3.73 20.47
C GLY A 103 -9.58 -3.98 19.14
N ALA A 104 -8.83 -5.08 19.08
CA ALA A 104 -8.08 -5.40 17.89
C ALA A 104 -8.03 -6.90 17.58
N VAL A 105 -7.81 -7.19 16.30
CA VAL A 105 -7.84 -8.53 15.70
C VAL A 105 -6.61 -8.71 14.80
N GLY A 106 -6.08 -9.94 14.77
CA GLY A 106 -4.88 -10.28 14.01
C GLY A 106 -3.62 -10.23 14.87
N PHE A 107 -2.50 -9.92 14.24
CA PHE A 107 -1.16 -10.02 14.82
C PHE A 107 -0.70 -8.68 15.41
N PRO A 108 0.17 -8.66 16.44
CA PRO A 108 0.79 -7.41 16.87
C PRO A 108 1.69 -6.87 15.75
N VAL A 109 1.63 -5.56 15.50
CA VAL A 109 2.43 -4.92 14.45
C VAL A 109 3.92 -4.98 14.84
N PRO A 110 4.79 -5.58 14.03
CA PRO A 110 6.22 -5.63 14.32
C PRO A 110 6.87 -4.25 14.15
N GLY A 111 7.86 -3.94 14.98
CA GLY A 111 8.63 -2.70 14.86
C GLY A 111 9.60 -2.75 13.67
N GLY A 112 9.67 -1.67 12.90
CA GLY A 112 10.67 -1.49 11.83
C GLY A 112 10.34 -2.22 10.51
N VAL A 113 9.13 -2.73 10.33
CA VAL A 113 8.68 -3.36 9.09
C VAL A 113 7.83 -2.39 8.28
N THR A 114 8.06 -2.34 6.97
CA THR A 114 7.21 -1.59 6.04
C THR A 114 5.77 -2.09 6.15
N THR A 115 4.87 -1.19 6.49
CA THR A 115 3.46 -1.49 6.78
C THR A 115 2.58 -0.59 5.93
N GLY A 116 1.62 -1.17 5.23
CA GLY A 116 0.54 -0.41 4.60
C GLY A 116 -0.61 -0.21 5.58
N GLU A 117 -1.27 0.95 5.51
CA GLU A 117 -2.37 1.29 6.39
C GLU A 117 -3.56 1.84 5.60
N ALA A 118 -4.76 1.43 6.00
CA ALA A 118 -6.01 2.04 5.55
C ALA A 118 -6.92 2.26 6.75
N THR A 119 -7.55 3.43 6.81
CA THR A 119 -8.56 3.74 7.83
C THR A 119 -9.87 4.10 7.14
N VAL A 120 -10.95 3.44 7.55
CA VAL A 120 -12.31 3.78 7.12
C VAL A 120 -13.10 4.30 8.30
N THR A 121 -13.66 5.49 8.14
CA THR A 121 -14.53 6.13 9.12
C THR A 121 -15.98 5.88 8.74
N THR A 122 -16.73 5.31 9.67
CA THR A 122 -18.18 5.13 9.59
C THR A 122 -18.88 6.05 10.60
N VAL A 123 -20.21 6.07 10.59
CA VAL A 123 -21.00 6.82 11.58
C VAL A 123 -20.76 6.28 13.00
N GLU A 124 -20.54 4.97 13.14
CA GLU A 124 -20.38 4.29 14.44
C GLU A 124 -18.93 4.28 14.96
N GLY A 125 -17.96 4.67 14.13
CA GLY A 125 -16.55 4.68 14.51
C GLY A 125 -15.61 4.45 13.34
N ALA A 126 -14.31 4.45 13.63
CA ALA A 126 -13.26 4.19 12.64
C ALA A 126 -12.70 2.78 12.79
N LEU A 127 -12.35 2.18 11.65
CA LEU A 127 -11.63 0.91 11.57
C LEU A 127 -10.32 1.14 10.83
N THR A 128 -9.21 0.73 11.44
CA THR A 128 -7.88 0.83 10.85
C THR A 128 -7.35 -0.57 10.57
N ILE A 129 -6.93 -0.82 9.33
CA ILE A 129 -6.27 -2.06 8.91
C ILE A 129 -4.82 -1.73 8.60
N ARG A 130 -3.91 -2.44 9.25
CA ARG A 130 -2.48 -2.45 8.93
C ARG A 130 -2.10 -3.80 8.35
N VAL A 131 -1.31 -3.80 7.28
CA VAL A 131 -0.84 -5.02 6.61
C VAL A 131 0.65 -4.96 6.34
N TRP A 132 1.33 -6.08 6.50
CA TRP A 132 2.76 -6.23 6.25
C TRP A 132 3.06 -7.65 5.76
N TYR A 133 4.21 -7.85 5.15
CA TYR A 133 4.64 -9.19 4.74
C TYR A 133 4.97 -10.06 5.96
N ALA A 134 4.61 -11.34 5.90
CA ALA A 134 4.90 -12.33 6.95
C ALA A 134 6.40 -12.58 7.16
#